data_AF-A0A1V2B340-F1
#
_entry.id   AF-A0A1V2B340-F1
#
_cell.length_a   1.000
_cell.length_b   1.000
_cell.length_c   1.000
_cell.angle_alpha   90.00
_cell.angle_beta   90.00
_cell.angle_gamma   90.00
#
_symmetry.space_group_name_H-M   'P 1'
#
loop_
_entity.id
_entity.type
_entity.pdbx_description
1 polymer ?
#
loop_
_entity_poly.entity_id
_entity_poly.type
_entity_poly.pdbx_seq_one_letter_code
_entity_poly.pdbx_strand_id
1 'polypeptide(L)' 'MKTENEINNAIMNTTMGIHQDFPELSKYIIEMPVTIPNVAKPVITVGNLDDYNTLLNEFVSNYSKVEKLWKKNI' A
#
# COMPACT_ATOMS: atom_id res chain seq x y z
N MET A 1 10.16 -3.48 16.28
CA MET A 1 9.50 -2.39 15.53
C MET A 1 10.39 -2.03 14.37
N LYS A 2 9.83 -1.87 13.17
CA LYS A 2 10.56 -1.29 12.04
C LYS A 2 10.78 0.21 12.31
N THR A 3 11.86 0.74 11.81
CA THR A 3 12.14 2.18 11.79
C THR A 3 11.32 2.86 10.72
N GLU A 4 11.14 4.18 10.85
CA GLU A 4 10.48 5.00 9.83
C GLU A 4 11.09 4.81 8.44
N ASN A 5 12.43 4.78 8.35
CA ASN A 5 13.14 4.57 7.08
C ASN A 5 12.85 3.19 6.48
N GLU A 6 12.80 2.13 7.29
CA GLU A 6 12.47 0.79 6.80
C GLU A 6 11.04 0.72 6.27
N ILE A 7 10.09 1.40 6.92
CA ILE A 7 8.70 1.44 6.48
C ILE A 7 8.55 2.27 5.21
N ASN A 8 9.19 3.44 5.13
CA ASN A 8 9.18 4.27 3.93
C ASN A 8 9.79 3.55 2.72
N ASN A 9 10.91 2.83 2.92
CA ASN A 9 11.49 2.00 1.87
C ASN A 9 10.56 0.86 1.45
N ALA A 10 9.86 0.22 2.38
CA ALA A 10 8.88 -0.81 2.06
C ALA A 10 7.70 -0.25 1.25
N ILE A 11 7.15 0.90 1.66
CA ILE A 11 6.09 1.60 0.93
C ILE A 11 6.55 1.91 -0.50
N MET A 12 7.74 2.48 -0.65
CA MET A 12 8.29 2.83 -1.97
C MET A 12 8.45 1.60 -2.87
N ASN A 13 9.01 0.52 -2.34
CA ASN A 13 9.18 -0.72 -3.10
C ASN A 13 7.83 -1.32 -3.52
N THR A 14 6.85 -1.35 -2.62
CA THR A 14 5.52 -1.86 -2.92
C THR A 14 4.81 -0.99 -3.97
N THR A 15 4.85 0.34 -3.86
CA THR A 15 4.22 1.23 -4.85
C THR A 15 4.91 1.18 -6.21
N MET A 16 6.24 1.05 -6.25
CA MET A 16 6.98 0.81 -7.49
C MET A 16 6.58 -0.51 -8.14
N GLY A 17 6.49 -1.59 -7.36
CA GLY A 17 6.03 -2.89 -7.84
C GLY A 17 4.61 -2.83 -8.40
N ILE A 18 3.70 -2.12 -7.73
CA ILE A 18 2.33 -1.91 -8.25
C ILE A 18 2.37 -1.17 -9.58
N HIS A 19 3.17 -0.10 -9.69
CA HIS A 19 3.24 0.66 -10.93
C HIS A 19 3.79 -0.16 -12.12
N GLN A 20 4.71 -1.09 -11.85
CA GLN A 20 5.34 -1.93 -12.87
C GLN A 20 4.49 -3.14 -13.25
N ASP A 21 3.98 -3.88 -12.26
CA ASP A 21 3.34 -5.18 -12.47
C ASP A 21 1.81 -5.07 -12.59
N PHE A 22 1.21 -4.05 -11.97
CA PHE A 22 -0.24 -3.85 -11.88
C PHE A 22 -0.61 -2.37 -12.07
N PRO A 23 -0.21 -1.73 -13.19
CA PRO A 23 -0.36 -0.28 -13.39
C PRO A 23 -1.81 0.21 -13.20
N GLU A 24 -2.80 -0.62 -13.50
CA GLU A 24 -4.23 -0.38 -13.28
C GLU A 24 -4.62 -0.15 -11.82
N LEU A 25 -3.82 -0.67 -10.88
CA LEU A 25 -4.04 -0.50 -9.44
C LEU A 25 -3.56 0.86 -8.94
N SER A 26 -2.67 1.54 -9.68
CA SER A 26 -2.07 2.82 -9.29
C SER A 26 -3.13 3.88 -8.98
N LYS A 27 -4.26 3.90 -9.71
CA LYS A 27 -5.35 4.86 -9.51
C LYS A 27 -6.03 4.72 -8.13
N TYR A 28 -6.08 3.50 -7.59
CA TYR A 28 -6.71 3.24 -6.30
C TYR A 28 -5.80 3.59 -5.12
N ILE A 29 -4.47 3.53 -5.30
CA ILE A 29 -3.49 3.95 -4.29
C ILE A 29 -3.65 5.44 -3.97
N ILE A 30 -3.85 6.27 -5.00
CA ILE A 30 -4.03 7.72 -4.85
C ILE A 30 -5.31 8.06 -4.05
N GLU A 31 -6.32 7.19 -4.14
CA GLU A 31 -7.59 7.32 -3.44
C GLU A 31 -7.58 6.69 -2.05
N MET A 32 -6.49 6.02 -1.64
CA MET A 32 -6.40 5.45 -0.30
C MET A 32 -6.43 6.56 0.75
N PRO A 33 -7.27 6.43 1.79
CA PRO A 33 -7.28 7.39 2.89
C PRO A 33 -5.96 7.26 3.66
N VAL A 34 -4.97 8.07 3.31
CA VAL A 34 -3.87 8.36 4.22
C VAL A 34 -4.46 9.14 5.38
N THR A 35 -3.98 8.89 6.61
CA THR A 35 -4.26 9.77 7.75
C THR A 35 -3.70 11.14 7.44
N ILE A 36 -4.48 11.98 6.73
CA ILE A 36 -4.15 13.37 6.50
C ILE A 36 -4.06 14.00 7.89
N PRO A 37 -2.88 14.49 8.29
CA PRO A 37 -2.72 15.10 9.59
C PRO A 37 -3.70 16.27 9.70
N ASN A 38 -4.56 16.23 10.70
CA ASN A 38 -5.53 17.29 10.95
C ASN A 38 -5.15 18.03 12.23
N VAL A 39 -5.89 19.09 12.54
CA VAL A 39 -5.61 19.95 13.71
C VAL A 39 -5.57 19.15 15.02
N ALA A 40 -6.25 18.01 15.11
CA ALA A 40 -6.25 17.11 16.27
C ALA A 40 -5.14 16.04 16.26
N LYS A 41 -4.62 15.67 15.08
CA LYS A 41 -3.50 14.73 14.89
C LYS A 41 -2.54 15.25 13.81
N PRO A 42 -1.69 16.24 14.13
CA PRO A 42 -0.91 16.97 13.12
C PRO A 42 0.38 16.25 12.68
N VAL A 43 0.74 15.14 13.31
CA VAL A 43 2.01 14.43 13.04
C VAL A 43 1.71 13.07 12.43
N ILE A 44 2.32 12.79 11.26
CA ILE A 44 2.40 11.43 10.73
C ILE A 44 3.32 10.64 11.66
N THR A 45 2.78 9.60 12.29
CA THR A 45 3.56 8.73 13.18
C THR A 45 4.06 7.50 12.45
N VAL A 46 5.07 6.83 13.01
CA VAL A 46 5.53 5.51 12.54
C VAL A 46 4.38 4.51 12.45
N GLY A 47 3.41 4.57 13.36
CA GLY A 47 2.20 3.72 13.31
C GLY A 47 1.34 4.01 12.07
N ASN A 48 1.18 5.28 11.70
CA ASN A 48 0.43 5.63 10.48
C ASN A 48 1.10 5.11 9.20
N LEU A 49 2.43 5.15 9.16
CA LEU A 49 3.20 4.63 8.02
C LEU A 49 3.09 3.09 7.96
N ASP A 50 3.15 2.41 9.10
CA ASP A 50 3.04 0.94 9.16
C ASP A 50 1.63 0.47 8.79
N ASP A 51 0.59 1.18 9.23
CA ASP A 51 -0.80 0.94 8.84
C ASP A 51 -0.97 1.09 7.32
N TYR A 52 -0.44 2.17 6.74
CA TYR A 52 -0.51 2.41 5.30
C TYR A 52 0.25 1.33 4.51
N ASN A 53 1.46 0.96 4.94
CA ASN A 53 2.23 -0.12 4.34
C ASN A 53 1.49 -1.47 4.41
N THR A 54 0.81 -1.75 5.53
CA THR A 54 0.01 -2.97 5.70
C THR A 54 -1.16 -3.00 4.71
N LEU A 55 -1.91 -1.90 4.60
CA LEU A 55 -3.02 -1.78 3.64
C LEU A 55 -2.55 -1.96 2.19
N LEU A 56 -1.40 -1.39 1.81
CA LEU A 56 -0.81 -1.58 0.47
C LEU A 56 -0.49 -3.06 0.21
N ASN A 57 0.12 -3.74 1.17
CA ASN A 57 0.46 -5.15 1.00
C ASN A 57 -0.78 -6.05 0.90
N GLU A 58 -1.81 -5.77 1.69
CA GLU A 58 -3.10 -6.46 1.59
C GLU A 58 -3.78 -6.23 0.24
N PHE A 59 -3.75 -4.99 -0.25
CA PHE A 59 -4.31 -4.61 -1.54
C PHE A 59 -3.68 -5.40 -2.69
N VAL A 60 -2.34 -5.46 -2.74
CA VAL A 60 -1.61 -6.26 -3.74
C VAL A 60 -1.88 -7.75 -3.57
N SER A 61 -1.81 -8.26 -2.33
CA SER A 61 -2.03 -9.69 -2.05
C SER A 61 -3.40 -10.16 -2.51
N ASN A 62 -4.43 -9.36 -2.24
CA ASN A 62 -5.80 -9.68 -2.64
C ASN A 62 -5.95 -9.64 -4.16
N TYR A 63 -5.35 -8.65 -4.83
CA TYR A 63 -5.39 -8.58 -6.28
C TYR A 63 -4.68 -9.77 -6.93
N SER A 64 -3.45 -10.09 -6.52
CA SER A 64 -2.72 -11.23 -7.07
C SER A 64 -3.43 -12.56 -6.84
N LYS A 65 -4.18 -12.72 -5.73
CA LYS A 65 -5.03 -13.90 -5.51
C LYS A 65 -6.19 -13.95 -6.51
N VAL A 66 -6.88 -12.83 -6.70
CA VAL A 66 -7.98 -12.71 -7.66
C VAL A 66 -7.48 -13.00 -9.08
N GLU A 67 -6.38 -12.37 -9.51
CA GLU A 67 -5.77 -12.60 -10.81
C GLU A 67 -5.42 -14.09 -11.04
N LYS A 68 -4.82 -14.74 -10.04
CA LYS A 68 -4.50 -16.18 -10.08
C LYS A 68 -5.75 -17.05 -10.19
N LEU A 69 -6.85 -16.68 -9.52
CA LEU A 69 -8.12 -17.41 -9.60
C LEU A 69 -8.75 -17.29 -10.98
N TRP A 70 -8.72 -16.11 -11.61
CA TRP A 70 -9.21 -15.93 -12.98
C TRP A 70 -8.39 -16.71 -14.00
N LYS A 71 -7.06 -16.71 -13.88
CA LYS A 71 -6.16 -17.45 -14.79
C LYS A 71 -6.23 -18.97 -14.64
N LYS A 72 -6.70 -19.50 -13.51
CA LYS A 72 -6.81 -20.96 -13.27
C LYS A 72 -8.09 -21.58 -13.82
N ASN A 73 -9.11 -20.76 -14.12
CA ASN A 73 -10.43 -21.21 -14.59
C ASN A 73 -10.62 -21.02 -16.12
N ILE A 74 -9.52 -20.79 -16.85
CA ILE A 74 -9.45 -20.70 -18.32
C ILE A 74 -8.57 -21.84 -18.81
#